data_AF-A0AA43CHP1-F1
#
_entry.id   AF-A0AA43CHP1-F1
#
_cell.length_a   1.000
_cell.length_b   1.000
_cell.length_c   1.000
_cell.angle_alpha   90.00
_cell.angle_beta   90.00
_cell.angle_gamma   90.00
#
_symmetry.space_group_name_H-M   'P 1'
#
loop_
_entity.id
_entity.type
_entity.pdbx_description
1 polymer ?
#
loop_
_entity_poly.entity_id
_entity_poly.type
_entity_poly.pdbx_seq_one_letter_code
_entity_poly.pdbx_strand_id
1 'polypeptide(L)'
;MNGIAPEPDARLDPRLPRAIRTEFLRLLEAGVPLRSAGEARQDPDSLLDGGYLPRHRLSLFGTTVYLTAARQNPAIRFFVAYLLHGSGKSRALYPRILYKDVSLVWRVASHMIASDREFWIGKGDVRVIRRGDHETVHSLEATTDLPYEMQDALERLNRDAGKVSQDEESLYLILKNAPDDRVEPYADFSTPRRRATERYGRINGGRRVARFTRPRDPSSLKFADGYEPDLKDGIFSISHLNSRLYGGALARYRILSTNRMIQYLFIAGPRHVWIVPPQTMSRELSSYGVRLLDVEADEDLFVPGFEYHYLDHDTDPPTPFSQIPEGFAGPTHPSDADRADASRWLNRIPVIRKFRRRIASTSATSE
;
A
#
# COMPACT_ATOMS: atom_id res chain seq x y z
N MET A 1 -4.73 5.76 25.86
CA MET A 1 -4.40 6.75 24.83
C MET A 1 -5.68 7.48 24.49
N ASN A 2 -5.77 8.79 24.79
CA ASN A 2 -6.92 9.61 24.44
C ASN A 2 -7.06 9.67 22.91
N GLY A 3 -8.31 9.65 22.41
CA GLY A 3 -8.61 9.53 20.99
C GLY A 3 -7.84 10.52 20.13
N ILE A 4 -7.14 10.01 19.11
CA ILE A 4 -6.44 10.82 18.13
C ILE A 4 -7.50 11.31 17.13
N ALA A 5 -7.60 12.62 16.94
CA ALA A 5 -8.48 13.20 15.92
C ALA A 5 -8.05 12.72 14.52
N PRO A 6 -8.99 12.51 13.56
CA PRO A 6 -8.64 12.22 12.18
C PRO A 6 -7.73 13.31 11.61
N GLU A 7 -6.64 12.90 10.97
CA GLU A 7 -5.71 13.82 10.33
C GLU A 7 -6.22 14.25 8.95
N PRO A 8 -5.92 15.49 8.52
CA PRO A 8 -6.21 15.93 7.17
C PRO A 8 -5.42 15.10 6.14
N ASP A 9 -6.02 14.92 4.97
CA ASP A 9 -5.36 14.31 3.82
C ASP A 9 -4.08 15.08 3.42
N ALA A 10 -3.18 14.39 2.73
CA ALA A 10 -1.98 14.97 2.18
C ALA A 10 -2.32 16.16 1.28
N ARG A 11 -1.59 17.27 1.47
CA ARG A 11 -1.84 18.50 0.72
C ARG A 11 -0.95 18.54 -0.50
N LEU A 12 -1.56 18.49 -1.69
CA LEU A 12 -0.87 18.78 -2.95
C LEU A 12 -0.54 20.27 -3.02
N ASP A 13 0.71 20.56 -3.37
CA ASP A 13 1.19 21.91 -3.59
C ASP A 13 0.68 22.42 -4.95
N PRO A 14 -0.03 23.56 -5.01
CA PRO A 14 -0.62 24.06 -6.26
C PRO A 14 0.41 24.74 -7.17
N ARG A 15 1.66 24.93 -6.72
CA ARG A 15 2.68 25.61 -7.52
C ARG A 15 3.02 24.84 -8.79
N LEU A 16 3.39 25.60 -9.83
CA LEU A 16 3.79 25.03 -11.12
C LEU A 16 5.04 24.14 -10.99
N PRO A 17 5.20 23.12 -11.87
CA PRO A 17 6.33 22.20 -11.83
C PRO A 17 7.71 22.88 -11.80
N ARG A 18 7.87 24.03 -12.49
CA ARG A 18 9.13 24.79 -12.48
C ARG A 18 9.49 25.28 -11.09
N ALA A 19 8.52 25.77 -10.32
CA ALA A 19 8.77 26.25 -8.96
C ALA A 19 9.12 25.10 -8.00
N ILE A 20 8.46 23.94 -8.16
CA ILE A 20 8.77 22.72 -7.40
C ILE A 20 10.19 22.24 -7.71
N ARG A 21 10.56 22.19 -9.00
CA ARG A 21 11.92 21.85 -9.44
C ARG A 21 12.96 22.81 -8.85
N THR A 22 12.73 24.12 -8.91
CA THR A 22 13.65 25.12 -8.34
C THR A 22 13.83 24.94 -6.84
N GLU A 23 12.77 24.68 -6.09
CA GLU A 23 12.87 24.39 -4.66
C GLU A 23 13.70 23.12 -4.40
N PHE A 24 13.45 22.05 -5.15
CA PHE A 24 14.18 20.80 -5.01
C PHE A 24 15.68 20.97 -5.27
N LEU A 25 16.05 21.66 -6.35
CA LEU A 25 17.46 21.94 -6.68
C LEU A 25 18.14 22.79 -5.60
N ARG A 26 17.44 23.77 -5.02
CA ARG A 26 17.97 24.57 -3.90
C ARG A 26 18.27 23.72 -2.66
N LEU A 27 17.52 22.64 -2.41
CA LEU A 27 17.85 21.72 -1.32
C LEU A 27 19.19 21.04 -1.57
N LEU A 28 19.43 20.58 -2.81
CA LEU A 28 20.68 19.94 -3.20
C LEU A 28 21.85 20.92 -3.16
N GLU A 29 21.68 22.13 -3.70
CA GLU A 29 22.67 23.22 -3.63
C GLU A 29 23.02 23.60 -2.17
N ALA A 30 22.05 23.50 -1.26
CA ALA A 30 22.24 23.71 0.17
C ALA A 30 22.89 22.50 0.89
N GLY A 31 23.29 21.47 0.16
CA GLY A 31 24.00 20.30 0.69
C GLY A 31 23.10 19.23 1.31
N VAL A 32 21.79 19.22 1.02
CA VAL A 32 20.92 18.11 1.44
C VAL A 32 21.28 16.86 0.62
N PRO A 33 21.77 15.79 1.25
CA PRO A 33 22.23 14.62 0.52
C PRO A 33 21.08 13.82 -0.10
N LEU A 34 21.30 13.30 -1.30
CA LEU A 34 20.47 12.30 -1.95
C LEU A 34 20.92 10.90 -1.51
N ARG A 35 20.01 10.10 -0.96
CA ARG A 35 20.29 8.77 -0.39
C ARG A 35 19.57 7.67 -1.17
N SER A 36 20.00 7.44 -2.41
CA SER A 36 19.50 6.32 -3.23
C SER A 36 19.96 4.98 -2.67
N ALA A 37 19.17 3.93 -2.91
CA ALA A 37 19.47 2.57 -2.49
C ALA A 37 20.06 1.72 -3.64
N GLY A 38 19.64 1.98 -4.88
CA GLY A 38 20.10 1.32 -6.11
C GLY A 38 21.37 1.92 -6.70
N GLU A 39 21.53 1.81 -8.01
CA GLU A 39 22.76 2.18 -8.75
C GLU A 39 23.12 3.67 -8.58
N ALA A 40 22.13 4.55 -8.53
CA ALA A 40 22.34 5.98 -8.29
C ALA A 40 22.88 6.32 -6.89
N ARG A 41 23.14 5.32 -6.05
CA ARG A 41 23.89 5.51 -4.79
C ARG A 41 25.33 5.96 -5.06
N GLN A 42 25.95 5.46 -6.12
CA GLN A 42 27.33 5.80 -6.48
C GLN A 42 27.40 7.03 -7.37
N ASP A 43 26.35 7.28 -8.14
CA ASP A 43 26.20 8.45 -9.00
C ASP A 43 24.79 9.05 -8.84
N PRO A 44 24.57 9.91 -7.83
CA PRO A 44 23.28 10.55 -7.61
C PRO A 44 22.82 11.47 -8.75
N ASP A 45 23.76 12.00 -9.54
CA ASP A 45 23.48 12.95 -10.61
C ASP A 45 22.77 12.28 -11.79
N SER A 46 22.97 10.97 -11.98
CA SER A 46 22.17 10.15 -12.91
C SER A 46 20.66 10.31 -12.74
N LEU A 47 20.17 10.56 -11.50
CA LEU A 47 18.76 10.83 -11.25
C LEU A 47 18.35 12.24 -11.72
N LEU A 48 19.24 13.23 -11.60
CA LEU A 48 18.96 14.61 -11.97
C LEU A 48 18.98 14.77 -13.49
N ASP A 49 19.95 14.15 -14.15
CA ASP A 49 20.18 14.22 -15.59
C ASP A 49 19.25 13.27 -16.36
N GLY A 50 18.86 12.14 -15.77
CA GLY A 50 17.90 11.18 -16.34
C GLY A 50 16.44 11.65 -16.40
N GLY A 51 16.19 12.94 -16.13
CA GLY A 51 14.85 13.51 -16.20
C GLY A 51 13.94 13.14 -15.02
N TYR A 52 14.50 12.75 -13.88
CA TYR A 52 13.75 12.41 -12.67
C TYR A 52 13.52 13.60 -11.73
N LEU A 53 13.67 14.83 -12.23
CA LEU A 53 13.36 16.01 -11.43
C LEU A 53 11.87 16.11 -11.11
N PRO A 54 11.53 16.51 -9.87
CA PRO A 54 10.14 16.48 -9.43
C PRO A 54 9.29 17.56 -10.09
N ARG A 55 8.03 17.21 -10.32
CA ARG A 55 6.99 18.08 -10.87
C ARG A 55 5.90 18.41 -9.85
N HIS A 56 5.74 17.56 -8.84
CA HIS A 56 4.73 17.70 -7.81
C HIS A 56 5.36 17.66 -6.43
N ARG A 57 4.69 18.26 -5.47
CA ARG A 57 5.06 18.23 -4.05
C ARG A 57 3.80 17.96 -3.24
N LEU A 58 3.92 17.08 -2.26
CA LEU A 58 2.91 16.86 -1.23
C LEU A 58 3.55 16.98 0.15
N SER A 59 2.74 17.34 1.14
CA SER A 59 3.13 17.29 2.54
C SER A 59 2.17 16.41 3.33
N LEU A 60 2.74 15.52 4.13
CA LEU A 60 2.03 14.65 5.04
C LEU A 60 2.86 14.44 6.31
N PHE A 61 2.26 14.66 7.48
CA PHE A 61 2.88 14.42 8.79
C PHE A 61 4.26 15.07 9.00
N GLY A 62 4.48 16.24 8.39
CA GLY A 62 5.78 16.93 8.45
C GLY A 62 6.82 16.39 7.46
N THR A 63 6.54 15.28 6.78
CA THR A 63 7.31 14.79 5.63
C THR A 63 6.90 15.57 4.38
N THR A 64 7.89 15.99 3.59
CA THR A 64 7.66 16.50 2.24
C THR A 64 8.02 15.41 1.25
N VAL A 65 7.11 15.11 0.31
CA VAL A 65 7.38 14.16 -0.76
C VAL A 65 7.33 14.91 -2.09
N TYR A 66 8.46 14.92 -2.80
CA TYR A 66 8.55 15.41 -4.16
C TYR A 66 8.30 14.24 -5.11
N LEU A 67 7.53 14.45 -6.18
CA LEU A 67 7.18 13.39 -7.13
C LEU A 67 7.48 13.84 -8.55
N THR A 68 7.96 12.92 -9.39
CA THR A 68 7.99 13.10 -10.85
C THR A 68 6.57 13.06 -11.44
N ALA A 69 6.45 13.17 -12.77
CA ALA A 69 5.26 12.67 -13.45
C ALA A 69 5.13 11.14 -13.23
N ALA A 70 3.92 10.60 -13.42
CA ALA A 70 3.72 9.16 -13.42
C ALA A 70 4.52 8.51 -14.57
N ARG A 71 5.04 7.33 -14.28
CA ARG A 71 5.81 6.44 -15.16
C ARG A 71 5.20 5.05 -15.10
N GLN A 72 5.58 4.18 -16.02
CA GLN A 72 5.13 2.79 -16.01
C GLN A 72 6.18 1.88 -16.63
N ASN A 73 6.12 0.60 -16.29
CA ASN A 73 6.71 -0.48 -17.07
C ASN A 73 5.59 -1.52 -17.34
N PRO A 74 5.89 -2.67 -17.96
CA PRO A 74 4.87 -3.71 -18.18
C PRO A 74 4.20 -4.23 -16.89
N ALA A 75 4.89 -4.18 -15.74
CA ALA A 75 4.42 -4.74 -14.48
C ALA A 75 3.65 -3.73 -13.62
N ILE A 76 4.09 -2.48 -13.55
CA ILE A 76 3.58 -1.49 -12.60
C ILE A 76 3.51 -0.08 -13.17
N ARG A 77 2.59 0.71 -12.61
CA ARG A 77 2.55 2.17 -12.77
C ARG A 77 3.01 2.83 -11.49
N PHE A 78 3.87 3.84 -11.60
CA PHE A 78 4.60 4.37 -10.45
C PHE A 78 5.02 5.83 -10.58
N PHE A 79 5.50 6.39 -9.47
CA PHE A 79 6.20 7.66 -9.39
C PHE A 79 7.61 7.43 -8.85
N VAL A 80 8.58 8.18 -9.38
CA VAL A 80 9.82 8.42 -8.66
C VAL A 80 9.54 9.50 -7.62
N ALA A 81 9.73 9.14 -6.35
CA ALA A 81 9.48 10.01 -5.22
C ALA A 81 10.79 10.34 -4.49
N TYR A 82 10.91 11.55 -3.98
CA TYR A 82 11.99 11.95 -3.09
C TYR A 82 11.39 12.37 -1.75
N LEU A 83 11.58 11.54 -0.75
CA LEU A 83 11.07 11.79 0.59
C LEU A 83 12.09 12.63 1.34
N LEU A 84 11.75 13.88 1.62
CA LEU A 84 12.54 14.73 2.49
C LEU A 84 12.20 14.38 3.94
N HIS A 85 13.15 13.73 4.61
CA HIS A 85 13.03 13.35 6.01
C HIS A 85 14.10 14.06 6.85
N GLY A 86 13.83 14.27 8.14
CA GLY A 86 14.75 14.88 9.09
C GLY A 86 14.60 16.41 9.23
N SER A 87 15.38 17.00 10.13
CA SER A 87 15.32 18.42 10.47
C SER A 87 16.72 19.01 10.60
N GLY A 88 16.91 20.25 10.15
CA GLY A 88 18.22 20.91 10.21
C GLY A 88 19.29 20.09 9.47
N LYS A 89 20.41 19.80 10.16
CA LYS A 89 21.56 19.09 9.59
C LYS A 89 21.34 17.60 9.31
N SER A 90 20.27 16.98 9.83
CA SER A 90 19.94 15.56 9.57
C SER A 90 19.02 15.36 8.36
N ARG A 91 18.68 16.44 7.65
CA ARG A 91 17.83 16.37 6.47
C ARG A 91 18.49 15.56 5.36
N ALA A 92 17.72 14.67 4.74
CA ALA A 92 18.13 13.94 3.55
C ALA A 92 16.94 13.67 2.64
N LEU A 93 17.21 13.53 1.34
CA LEU A 93 16.24 13.12 0.34
C LEU A 93 16.42 11.63 0.07
N TYR A 94 15.34 10.86 0.19
CA TYR A 94 15.34 9.43 -0.07
C TYR A 94 14.54 9.13 -1.34
N PRO A 95 15.20 8.83 -2.47
CA PRO A 95 14.55 8.36 -3.69
C PRO A 95 13.81 7.04 -3.43
N ARG A 96 12.55 6.92 -3.85
CA ARG A 96 11.71 5.73 -3.70
C ARG A 96 10.80 5.55 -4.91
N ILE A 97 10.44 4.31 -5.20
CA ILE A 97 9.41 3.98 -6.19
C ILE A 97 8.09 3.82 -5.46
N LEU A 98 7.17 4.76 -5.69
CA LEU A 98 5.79 4.65 -5.21
C LEU A 98 4.95 4.07 -6.34
N TYR A 99 4.44 2.86 -6.17
CA TYR A 99 3.74 2.15 -7.22
C TYR A 99 2.33 1.78 -6.81
N LYS A 100 1.48 1.55 -7.80
CA LYS A 100 0.13 1.04 -7.58
C LYS A 100 0.02 -0.35 -8.17
N ASP A 101 -0.54 -1.26 -7.39
CA ASP A 101 -0.82 -2.62 -7.82
C ASP A 101 -2.34 -2.84 -8.06
N VAL A 102 -2.69 -4.08 -8.37
CA VAL A 102 -4.07 -4.54 -8.61
C VAL A 102 -5.00 -4.43 -7.39
N SER A 103 -4.44 -4.36 -6.17
CA SER A 103 -5.21 -4.14 -4.94
C SER A 103 -5.77 -2.71 -4.83
N LEU A 104 -5.36 -1.83 -5.76
CA LEU A 104 -5.74 -0.41 -5.86
C LEU A 104 -5.18 0.46 -4.73
N VAL A 105 -4.10 0.00 -4.11
CA VAL A 105 -3.39 0.68 -3.03
C VAL A 105 -2.04 1.13 -3.55
N TRP A 106 -1.68 2.38 -3.27
CA TRP A 106 -0.31 2.86 -3.48
C TRP A 106 0.60 2.32 -2.40
N ARG A 107 1.73 1.79 -2.84
CA ARG A 107 2.77 1.17 -2.02
C ARG A 107 4.13 1.76 -2.34
N VAL A 108 5.10 1.45 -1.51
CA VAL A 108 6.52 1.73 -1.78
C VAL A 108 7.28 0.43 -2.03
N ALA A 109 8.06 0.38 -3.10
CA ALA A 109 8.93 -0.77 -3.34
C ALA A 109 10.07 -0.79 -2.30
N SER A 110 10.25 -1.91 -1.62
CA SER A 110 11.35 -2.08 -0.65
C SER A 110 12.68 -2.39 -1.32
N HIS A 111 12.64 -3.17 -2.40
CA HIS A 111 13.74 -3.60 -3.27
C HIS A 111 13.14 -4.20 -4.56
N MET A 112 13.97 -4.73 -5.45
CA MET A 112 13.53 -5.52 -6.60
C MET A 112 14.42 -6.74 -6.79
N ILE A 113 13.91 -7.72 -7.53
CA ILE A 113 14.67 -8.78 -8.18
C ILE A 113 14.48 -8.55 -9.67
N ALA A 114 15.57 -8.42 -10.40
CA ALA A 114 15.56 -8.34 -11.85
C ALA A 114 16.73 -9.18 -12.39
N SER A 115 16.39 -10.33 -12.96
CA SER A 115 17.30 -11.28 -13.58
C SER A 115 16.69 -11.86 -14.85
N ASP A 116 17.44 -12.69 -15.57
CA ASP A 116 16.91 -13.42 -16.75
C ASP A 116 15.76 -14.38 -16.41
N ARG A 117 15.56 -14.67 -15.11
CA ARG A 117 14.58 -15.64 -14.62
C ARG A 117 13.34 -14.99 -14.05
N GLU A 118 13.52 -13.87 -13.34
CA GLU A 118 12.45 -13.27 -12.57
C GLU A 118 12.54 -11.74 -12.58
N PHE A 119 11.36 -11.11 -12.65
CA PHE A 119 11.19 -9.71 -12.35
C PHE A 119 10.15 -9.56 -11.23
N TRP A 120 10.59 -9.15 -10.04
CA TRP A 120 9.75 -9.03 -8.87
C TRP A 120 10.06 -7.76 -8.07
N ILE A 121 9.03 -7.21 -7.44
CA ILE A 121 9.15 -6.02 -6.59
C ILE A 121 8.91 -6.43 -5.15
N GLY A 122 9.89 -6.09 -4.30
CA GLY A 122 9.89 -6.38 -2.87
C GLY A 122 8.70 -5.79 -2.14
N LYS A 123 7.83 -6.66 -1.62
CA LYS A 123 6.52 -6.29 -1.06
C LYS A 123 6.51 -5.98 0.45
N GLY A 124 7.65 -5.99 1.14
CA GLY A 124 7.74 -5.53 2.54
C GLY A 124 8.35 -6.54 3.49
N ASP A 125 8.11 -6.37 4.78
CA ASP A 125 8.55 -7.30 5.83
C ASP A 125 8.00 -8.71 5.59
N VAL A 126 8.56 -9.70 6.28
CA VAL A 126 8.18 -11.09 6.12
C VAL A 126 7.71 -11.72 7.43
N ARG A 127 6.99 -12.83 7.31
CA ARG A 127 6.66 -13.73 8.40
C ARG A 127 6.94 -15.16 7.98
N VAL A 128 7.56 -15.90 8.89
CA VAL A 128 7.70 -17.34 8.74
C VAL A 128 6.38 -18.00 9.17
N ILE A 129 5.77 -18.75 8.26
CA ILE A 129 4.58 -19.56 8.52
C ILE A 129 4.98 -21.02 8.47
N ARG A 130 4.72 -21.75 9.55
CA ARG A 130 4.92 -23.19 9.60
C ARG A 130 3.69 -23.91 9.03
N ARG A 131 3.87 -24.71 7.99
CA ARG A 131 2.86 -25.57 7.37
C ARG A 131 3.31 -27.03 7.49
N GLY A 132 2.84 -27.71 8.53
CA GLY A 132 3.32 -29.05 8.89
C GLY A 132 4.78 -29.02 9.32
N ASP A 133 5.63 -29.79 8.62
CA ASP A 133 7.07 -29.86 8.86
C ASP A 133 7.88 -28.85 8.04
N HIS A 134 7.22 -28.02 7.23
CA HIS A 134 7.88 -27.01 6.39
C HIS A 134 7.67 -25.61 6.94
N GLU A 135 8.70 -24.78 6.86
CA GLU A 135 8.63 -23.34 7.10
C GLU A 135 8.64 -22.60 5.76
N THR A 136 7.68 -21.71 5.57
CA THR A 136 7.57 -20.88 4.37
C THR A 136 7.64 -19.42 4.77
N VAL A 137 8.44 -18.64 4.06
CA VAL A 137 8.55 -17.19 4.25
C VAL A 137 7.48 -16.51 3.42
N HIS A 138 6.58 -15.78 4.07
CA HIS A 138 5.52 -15.01 3.43
C HIS A 138 5.82 -13.52 3.52
N SER A 139 5.67 -12.79 2.42
CA SER A 139 5.77 -11.33 2.42
C SER A 139 4.48 -10.70 2.96
N LEU A 140 4.62 -9.73 3.85
CA LEU A 140 3.55 -8.95 4.45
C LEU A 140 3.36 -7.66 3.64
N GLU A 141 2.61 -7.76 2.54
CA GLU A 141 2.45 -6.66 1.57
C GLU A 141 2.02 -5.34 2.22
N ALA A 142 1.12 -5.44 3.22
CA ALA A 142 0.58 -4.33 3.98
C ALA A 142 1.65 -3.42 4.62
N THR A 143 2.85 -3.93 4.88
CA THR A 143 3.94 -3.15 5.49
C THR A 143 4.53 -2.11 4.52
N THR A 144 4.23 -2.23 3.22
CA THR A 144 4.60 -1.25 2.19
C THR A 144 3.46 -0.30 1.80
N ASP A 145 2.27 -0.47 2.36
CA ASP A 145 1.14 0.42 2.06
C ASP A 145 1.47 1.85 2.50
N LEU A 146 1.39 2.78 1.55
CA LEU A 146 1.52 4.20 1.88
C LEU A 146 0.34 4.64 2.75
N PRO A 147 0.54 5.66 3.61
CA PRO A 147 -0.51 6.22 4.44
C PRO A 147 -1.79 6.50 3.64
N TYR A 148 -2.94 6.07 4.15
CA TYR A 148 -4.21 6.30 3.46
C TYR A 148 -4.51 7.77 3.18
N GLU A 149 -3.97 8.67 4.00
CA GLU A 149 -4.02 10.13 3.84
C GLU A 149 -3.40 10.64 2.52
N MET A 150 -2.45 9.93 1.92
CA MET A 150 -1.83 10.36 0.65
C MET A 150 -2.31 9.62 -0.59
N GLN A 151 -3.07 8.54 -0.41
CA GLN A 151 -3.57 7.69 -1.50
C GLN A 151 -4.39 8.49 -2.52
N ASP A 152 -5.20 9.45 -2.09
CA ASP A 152 -6.03 10.27 -3.00
C ASP A 152 -5.24 11.29 -3.81
N ALA A 153 -4.25 11.93 -3.17
CA ALA A 153 -3.33 12.81 -3.87
C ALA A 153 -2.58 12.07 -5.00
N LEU A 154 -2.11 10.84 -4.73
CA LEU A 154 -1.44 10.02 -5.73
C LEU A 154 -2.39 9.57 -6.85
N GLU A 155 -3.62 9.17 -6.53
CA GLU A 155 -4.63 8.85 -7.56
C GLU A 155 -4.93 10.03 -8.47
N ARG A 156 -5.09 11.22 -7.90
CA ARG A 156 -5.34 12.43 -8.68
C ARG A 156 -4.19 12.70 -9.65
N LEU A 157 -2.95 12.70 -9.17
CA LEU A 157 -1.78 12.89 -10.03
C LEU A 157 -1.67 11.82 -11.12
N ASN A 158 -1.97 10.56 -10.77
CA ASN A 158 -1.90 9.46 -11.71
C ASN A 158 -2.97 9.54 -12.82
N ARG A 159 -4.17 10.00 -12.47
CA ARG A 159 -5.26 10.24 -13.42
C ARG A 159 -4.97 11.45 -14.32
N ASP A 160 -4.38 12.50 -13.75
CA ASP A 160 -4.06 13.73 -14.48
C ASP A 160 -2.81 13.55 -15.37
N ALA A 161 -2.01 12.50 -15.14
CA ALA A 161 -0.90 12.10 -15.98
C ALA A 161 -1.43 11.47 -17.28
N GLY A 162 -1.71 12.32 -18.28
CA GLY A 162 -2.23 11.93 -19.59
C GLY A 162 -1.46 10.78 -20.26
N LYS A 163 -0.45 11.08 -21.09
CA LYS A 163 0.44 10.05 -21.65
C LYS A 163 1.52 9.73 -20.61
N VAL A 164 1.63 8.47 -20.23
CA VAL A 164 2.64 7.98 -19.27
C VAL A 164 3.78 7.30 -20.01
N SER A 165 5.01 7.71 -19.66
CA SER A 165 6.23 7.19 -20.27
C SER A 165 6.57 5.80 -19.74
N GLN A 166 7.09 4.96 -20.62
CA GLN A 166 7.73 3.70 -20.24
C GLN A 166 9.08 3.99 -19.61
N ASP A 167 9.37 3.33 -18.50
CA ASP A 167 10.59 3.55 -17.74
C ASP A 167 10.89 2.36 -16.84
N GLU A 168 11.93 1.62 -17.20
CA GLU A 168 12.44 0.53 -16.38
C GLU A 168 13.75 0.91 -15.68
N GLU A 169 14.57 1.76 -16.32
CA GLU A 169 15.86 2.24 -15.83
C GLU A 169 15.76 2.87 -14.42
N SER A 170 14.71 3.65 -14.16
CA SER A 170 14.51 4.27 -12.84
C SER A 170 14.40 3.26 -11.70
N LEU A 171 13.95 2.03 -11.98
CA LEU A 171 13.88 0.98 -10.98
C LEU A 171 15.30 0.56 -10.56
N TYR A 172 16.22 0.37 -11.51
CA TYR A 172 17.63 0.05 -11.24
C TYR A 172 18.37 1.19 -10.52
N LEU A 173 18.12 2.44 -10.93
CA LEU A 173 18.73 3.61 -10.30
C LEU A 173 18.33 3.76 -8.83
N ILE A 174 17.10 3.39 -8.47
CA ILE A 174 16.51 3.69 -7.15
C ILE A 174 16.48 2.48 -6.22
N LEU A 175 16.12 1.31 -6.73
CA LEU A 175 15.93 0.09 -5.95
C LEU A 175 17.21 -0.74 -5.90
N LYS A 176 17.45 -1.39 -4.76
CA LYS A 176 18.46 -2.44 -4.67
C LYS A 176 17.97 -3.64 -5.48
N ASN A 177 18.76 -4.06 -6.47
CA ASN A 177 18.56 -5.36 -7.11
C ASN A 177 19.08 -6.46 -6.17
N ALA A 178 18.18 -7.35 -5.77
CA ALA A 178 18.45 -8.44 -4.86
C ALA A 178 18.70 -9.75 -5.62
N PRO A 179 19.36 -10.74 -4.99
CA PRO A 179 19.41 -12.11 -5.52
C PRO A 179 18.01 -12.71 -5.67
N ASP A 180 17.85 -13.63 -6.63
CA ASP A 180 16.57 -14.29 -6.99
C ASP A 180 15.84 -14.94 -5.80
N ASP A 181 16.55 -15.36 -4.75
CA ASP A 181 15.98 -16.05 -3.59
C ASP A 181 15.58 -15.11 -2.43
N ARG A 182 15.80 -13.80 -2.58
CA ARG A 182 15.58 -12.84 -1.50
C ARG A 182 14.14 -12.33 -1.45
N VAL A 183 13.38 -12.83 -0.49
CA VAL A 183 12.04 -12.29 -0.17
C VAL A 183 12.10 -11.15 0.84
N GLU A 184 13.07 -11.19 1.77
CA GLU A 184 13.14 -10.25 2.90
C GLU A 184 13.66 -8.86 2.50
N PRO A 185 13.08 -7.78 3.05
CA PRO A 185 13.56 -6.43 2.76
C PRO A 185 14.92 -6.20 3.45
N TYR A 186 15.62 -5.15 3.03
CA TYR A 186 16.90 -4.78 3.64
C TYR A 186 16.72 -4.10 5.01
N ALA A 187 17.80 -4.04 5.78
CA ALA A 187 17.79 -3.52 7.15
C ALA A 187 17.34 -2.05 7.26
N ASP A 188 17.54 -1.24 6.22
CA ASP A 188 17.07 0.15 6.16
C ASP A 188 15.55 0.28 6.07
N PHE A 189 14.84 -0.77 5.65
CA PHE A 189 13.39 -0.87 5.73
C PHE A 189 12.92 -1.40 7.09
N SER A 190 13.48 -2.53 7.55
CA SER A 190 12.96 -3.27 8.71
C SER A 190 13.45 -2.77 10.07
N THR A 191 14.67 -2.24 10.16
CA THR A 191 15.25 -1.77 11.45
C THR A 191 14.46 -0.61 12.08
N PRO A 192 14.05 0.44 11.34
CA PRO A 192 13.23 1.50 11.91
C PRO A 192 11.91 1.00 12.51
N ARG A 193 11.29 0.01 11.87
CA ARG A 193 10.01 -0.60 12.29
C ARG A 193 10.17 -1.40 13.58
N ARG A 194 11.25 -2.20 13.68
CA ARG A 194 11.62 -2.89 14.93
C ARG A 194 11.84 -1.92 16.08
N ARG A 195 12.63 -0.86 15.86
CA ARG A 195 12.88 0.20 16.87
C ARG A 195 11.60 0.91 17.31
N ALA A 196 10.70 1.21 16.38
CA ALA A 196 9.41 1.81 16.71
C ALA A 196 8.57 0.86 17.58
N THR A 197 8.56 -0.43 17.26
CA THR A 197 7.88 -1.45 18.06
C THR A 197 8.45 -1.57 19.47
N GLU A 198 9.78 -1.54 19.62
CA GLU A 198 10.44 -1.55 20.94
C GLU A 198 10.13 -0.28 21.74
N ARG A 199 10.10 0.88 21.07
CA ARG A 199 9.89 2.18 21.71
C ARG A 199 8.44 2.43 22.12
N TYR A 200 7.49 2.10 21.25
CA TYR A 200 6.08 2.46 21.41
C TYR A 200 5.18 1.28 21.80
N GLY A 201 5.73 0.06 21.77
CA GLY A 201 4.97 -1.17 21.92
C GLY A 201 4.22 -1.55 20.64
N ARG A 202 3.52 -2.69 20.73
CA ARG A 202 2.70 -3.23 19.64
C ARG A 202 1.24 -2.84 19.80
N ILE A 203 0.55 -2.60 18.68
CA ILE A 203 -0.90 -2.39 18.68
C ILE A 203 -1.61 -3.62 19.24
N ASN A 204 -2.59 -3.42 20.13
CA ASN A 204 -3.28 -4.49 20.86
C ASN A 204 -2.32 -5.49 21.54
N GLY A 205 -1.15 -5.01 22.01
CA GLY A 205 -0.12 -5.86 22.61
C GLY A 205 0.46 -6.90 21.64
N GLY A 206 0.35 -6.68 20.33
CA GLY A 206 0.79 -7.60 19.29
C GLY A 206 -0.23 -8.70 18.96
N ARG A 207 -1.41 -8.69 19.59
CA ARG A 207 -2.49 -9.61 19.27
C ARG A 207 -3.30 -9.09 18.10
N ARG A 208 -3.87 -10.01 17.33
CA ARG A 208 -4.72 -9.65 16.19
C ARG A 208 -5.93 -8.81 16.62
N VAL A 209 -6.17 -7.71 15.92
CA VAL A 209 -7.33 -6.83 16.12
C VAL A 209 -8.58 -7.36 15.46
N ALA A 210 -8.42 -8.23 14.45
CA ALA A 210 -9.50 -8.93 13.77
C ALA A 210 -9.06 -10.37 13.47
N ARG A 211 -9.92 -11.35 13.77
CA ARG A 211 -9.65 -12.76 13.51
C ARG A 211 -10.91 -13.56 13.19
N PHE A 212 -10.79 -14.61 12.40
CA PHE A 212 -11.82 -15.61 12.18
C PHE A 212 -11.71 -16.68 13.27
N THR A 213 -12.78 -16.91 14.03
CA THR A 213 -12.75 -17.90 15.13
C THR A 213 -13.00 -19.33 14.66
N ARG A 214 -13.39 -19.53 13.39
CA ARG A 214 -13.58 -20.83 12.77
C ARG A 214 -12.90 -20.86 11.40
N PRO A 215 -12.12 -21.90 11.08
CA PRO A 215 -11.48 -22.04 9.77
C PRO A 215 -12.52 -22.05 8.64
N ARG A 216 -12.23 -21.34 7.54
CA ARG A 216 -13.07 -21.29 6.33
C ARG A 216 -14.52 -20.84 6.58
N ASP A 217 -14.76 -20.11 7.67
CA ASP A 217 -16.07 -19.54 7.97
C ASP A 217 -16.00 -18.00 8.09
N PRO A 218 -16.39 -17.27 7.03
CA PRO A 218 -16.32 -15.81 7.02
C PRO A 218 -17.28 -15.16 8.03
N SER A 219 -18.32 -15.88 8.48
CA SER A 219 -19.27 -15.38 9.49
C SER A 219 -18.68 -15.36 10.91
N SER A 220 -17.55 -16.05 11.12
CA SER A 220 -16.87 -16.17 12.41
C SER A 220 -15.94 -14.98 12.74
N LEU A 221 -15.89 -13.95 11.90
CA LEU A 221 -15.06 -12.78 12.13
C LEU A 221 -15.40 -12.10 13.47
N LYS A 222 -14.38 -11.87 14.29
CA LYS A 222 -14.45 -11.10 15.53
C LYS A 222 -13.37 -10.03 15.55
N PHE A 223 -13.73 -8.86 16.06
CA PHE A 223 -12.79 -7.79 16.37
C PHE A 223 -12.45 -7.82 17.85
N ALA A 224 -11.24 -7.41 18.19
CA ALA A 224 -10.90 -7.04 19.56
C ALA A 224 -11.65 -5.75 19.93
N ASP A 225 -12.11 -5.65 21.18
CA ASP A 225 -12.95 -4.54 21.63
C ASP A 225 -12.32 -3.17 21.32
N GLY A 226 -13.12 -2.32 20.66
CA GLY A 226 -12.74 -0.97 20.27
C GLY A 226 -11.97 -0.90 18.95
N TYR A 227 -11.48 -2.00 18.40
CA TYR A 227 -10.78 -1.99 17.12
C TYR A 227 -11.70 -2.18 15.92
N GLU A 228 -12.98 -2.54 16.11
CA GLU A 228 -13.92 -2.66 15.01
C GLU A 228 -14.10 -1.35 14.23
N PRO A 229 -14.36 -1.40 12.91
CA PRO A 229 -14.66 -0.21 12.13
C PRO A 229 -15.91 0.51 12.63
N ASP A 230 -15.79 1.80 12.95
CA ASP A 230 -16.92 2.63 13.35
C ASP A 230 -17.69 3.09 12.10
N LEU A 231 -18.60 2.23 11.63
CA LEU A 231 -19.42 2.50 10.45
C LEU A 231 -20.51 3.57 10.67
N LYS A 232 -20.68 4.04 11.91
CA LYS A 232 -21.71 5.04 12.24
C LYS A 232 -21.11 6.44 12.18
N ASP A 233 -20.07 6.67 12.99
CA ASP A 233 -19.48 7.98 13.26
C ASP A 233 -17.97 8.02 12.88
N GLY A 234 -17.45 6.94 12.29
CA GLY A 234 -16.05 6.78 11.94
C GLY A 234 -15.70 6.95 10.48
N ILE A 235 -16.68 7.07 9.57
CA ILE A 235 -16.42 7.39 8.16
C ILE A 235 -16.03 8.87 8.09
N PHE A 236 -14.78 9.15 7.73
CA PHE A 236 -14.26 10.52 7.78
C PHE A 236 -13.73 11.05 6.45
N SER A 237 -13.45 10.19 5.48
CA SER A 237 -13.25 10.64 4.10
C SER A 237 -13.75 9.62 3.08
N ILE A 238 -14.22 10.15 1.96
CA ILE A 238 -14.66 9.38 0.79
C ILE A 238 -13.91 9.95 -0.42
N SER A 239 -13.27 9.07 -1.17
CA SER A 239 -12.64 9.42 -2.45
C SER A 239 -13.08 8.47 -3.55
N HIS A 240 -12.85 8.85 -4.80
CA HIS A 240 -13.29 8.09 -5.96
C HIS A 240 -12.12 7.76 -6.87
N LEU A 241 -12.13 6.56 -7.41
CA LEU A 241 -11.22 6.14 -8.48
C LEU A 241 -11.98 5.33 -9.53
N ASN A 242 -11.29 5.02 -10.63
CA ASN A 242 -11.81 4.17 -11.68
C ASN A 242 -10.87 2.97 -11.86
N SER A 243 -11.44 1.77 -12.00
CA SER A 243 -10.70 0.57 -12.32
C SER A 243 -11.41 -0.24 -13.39
N ARG A 244 -10.69 -0.58 -14.46
CA ARG A 244 -11.18 -1.50 -15.49
C ARG A 244 -11.41 -2.91 -14.93
N LEU A 245 -10.52 -3.37 -14.04
CA LEU A 245 -10.63 -4.69 -13.39
C LEU A 245 -11.94 -4.85 -12.60
N TYR A 246 -12.47 -3.77 -12.03
CA TYR A 246 -13.69 -3.79 -11.23
C TYR A 246 -14.90 -3.17 -11.94
N GLY A 247 -14.83 -3.00 -13.26
CA GLY A 247 -15.96 -2.56 -14.07
C GLY A 247 -16.32 -1.07 -13.94
N GLY A 248 -15.38 -0.21 -13.57
CA GLY A 248 -15.54 1.25 -13.63
C GLY A 248 -15.34 1.96 -12.30
N ALA A 249 -16.30 2.80 -11.93
CA ALA A 249 -16.19 3.69 -10.78
C ALA A 249 -16.20 2.93 -9.44
N LEU A 250 -15.26 3.29 -8.57
CA LEU A 250 -15.13 2.78 -7.21
C LEU A 250 -15.09 3.94 -6.22
N ALA A 251 -15.56 3.69 -5.01
CA ALA A 251 -15.44 4.60 -3.89
C ALA A 251 -14.56 3.99 -2.80
N ARG A 252 -13.67 4.80 -2.25
CA ARG A 252 -12.79 4.49 -1.12
C ARG A 252 -13.29 5.21 0.11
N TYR A 253 -13.46 4.49 1.19
CA TYR A 253 -13.94 5.01 2.47
C TYR A 253 -12.86 4.81 3.51
N ARG A 254 -12.33 5.91 4.03
CA ARG A 254 -11.46 5.87 5.21
C ARG A 254 -12.34 5.86 6.45
N ILE A 255 -12.18 4.83 7.27
CA ILE A 255 -13.04 4.57 8.43
C ILE A 255 -12.16 4.34 9.66
N LEU A 256 -12.37 5.10 10.72
CA LEU A 256 -11.66 4.90 11.98
C LEU A 256 -12.22 3.69 12.75
N SER A 257 -11.37 3.05 13.55
CA SER A 257 -11.86 2.13 14.57
C SER A 257 -12.63 2.87 15.67
N THR A 258 -13.48 2.17 16.42
CA THR A 258 -14.25 2.76 17.54
C THR A 258 -13.35 3.47 18.56
N ASN A 259 -12.19 2.90 18.88
CA ASN A 259 -11.18 3.46 19.78
C ASN A 259 -10.26 4.51 19.12
N ARG A 260 -10.45 4.77 17.82
CA ARG A 260 -9.73 5.77 17.02
C ARG A 260 -8.20 5.57 16.98
N MET A 261 -7.72 4.36 17.25
CA MET A 261 -6.28 4.03 17.21
C MET A 261 -5.79 3.58 15.83
N ILE A 262 -6.69 3.02 15.03
CA ILE A 262 -6.39 2.53 13.68
C ILE A 262 -7.44 3.05 12.70
N GLN A 263 -7.13 2.92 11.42
CA GLN A 263 -8.02 3.23 10.32
C GLN A 263 -8.05 2.07 9.33
N TYR A 264 -9.21 1.92 8.70
CA TYR A 264 -9.50 0.99 7.64
C TYR A 264 -9.73 1.75 6.35
N LEU A 265 -9.34 1.15 5.23
CA LEU A 265 -9.74 1.61 3.91
C LEU A 265 -10.67 0.56 3.31
N PHE A 266 -11.94 0.91 3.17
CA PHE A 266 -12.93 0.10 2.49
C PHE A 266 -12.99 0.54 1.03
N ILE A 267 -12.99 -0.42 0.11
CA ILE A 267 -13.22 -0.15 -1.31
C ILE A 267 -14.57 -0.73 -1.68
N ALA A 268 -15.41 0.09 -2.31
CA ALA A 268 -16.73 -0.29 -2.79
C ALA A 268 -16.83 -0.06 -4.29
N GLY A 269 -17.19 -1.11 -5.01
CA GLY A 269 -17.56 -1.06 -6.41
C GLY A 269 -18.98 -1.58 -6.65
N PRO A 270 -19.39 -1.69 -7.92
CA PRO A 270 -20.74 -2.12 -8.28
C PRO A 270 -21.10 -3.52 -7.75
N ARG A 271 -20.12 -4.44 -7.72
CA ARG A 271 -20.34 -5.84 -7.32
C ARG A 271 -19.66 -6.20 -6.00
N HIS A 272 -18.50 -5.61 -5.75
CA HIS A 272 -17.60 -5.99 -4.66
C HIS A 272 -17.48 -4.91 -3.59
N VAL A 273 -17.30 -5.36 -2.37
CA VAL A 273 -16.79 -4.54 -1.27
C VAL A 273 -15.72 -5.36 -0.57
N TRP A 274 -14.56 -4.76 -0.32
CA TRP A 274 -13.48 -5.37 0.44
C TRP A 274 -12.78 -4.34 1.32
N ILE A 275 -11.88 -4.82 2.18
CA ILE A 275 -11.15 -4.04 3.16
C ILE A 275 -9.65 -4.18 2.86
N VAL A 276 -8.92 -3.07 2.90
CA VAL A 276 -7.46 -3.06 2.82
C VAL A 276 -6.88 -3.19 4.25
N PRO A 277 -5.72 -3.84 4.45
CA PRO A 277 -5.13 -4.06 5.77
C PRO A 277 -5.03 -2.78 6.61
N PRO A 278 -5.51 -2.76 7.86
CA PRO A 278 -5.63 -1.54 8.65
C PRO A 278 -4.27 -0.90 8.95
N GLN A 279 -4.29 0.42 9.05
CA GLN A 279 -3.11 1.22 9.39
C GLN A 279 -3.29 1.87 10.77
N THR A 280 -2.19 2.05 11.49
CA THR A 280 -2.19 2.87 12.71
C THR A 280 -2.49 4.33 12.39
N MET A 281 -2.82 5.13 13.40
CA MET A 281 -2.94 6.59 13.29
C MET A 281 -1.62 7.33 13.61
N SER A 282 -0.48 6.64 13.66
CA SER A 282 0.83 7.24 14.01
C SER A 282 1.38 8.18 12.94
N ARG A 283 1.85 9.38 13.32
CA ARG A 283 2.35 10.35 12.33
C ARG A 283 3.80 10.10 11.89
N GLU A 284 4.53 9.21 12.56
CA GLU A 284 5.92 8.92 12.24
C GLU A 284 5.99 7.99 11.01
N LEU A 285 6.67 8.47 9.96
CA LEU A 285 6.92 7.74 8.73
C LEU A 285 8.40 7.32 8.67
N SER A 286 8.68 6.21 7.99
CA SER A 286 10.06 5.80 7.69
C SER A 286 10.66 6.63 6.54
N SER A 287 11.93 6.40 6.22
CA SER A 287 12.56 6.89 4.98
C SER A 287 11.94 6.31 3.69
N TYR A 288 11.04 5.33 3.82
CA TYR A 288 10.22 4.78 2.74
C TYR A 288 8.81 5.40 2.70
N GLY A 289 8.47 6.29 3.64
CA GLY A 289 7.18 6.99 3.66
C GLY A 289 6.02 6.16 4.22
N VAL A 290 6.32 4.99 4.77
CA VAL A 290 5.32 4.10 5.39
C VAL A 290 5.31 4.24 6.90
N ARG A 291 4.18 3.91 7.52
CA ARG A 291 4.05 3.89 8.98
C ARG A 291 4.94 2.80 9.57
N LEU A 292 5.50 3.08 10.75
CA LEU A 292 6.46 2.18 11.40
C LEU A 292 5.83 1.08 12.27
N LEU A 293 4.54 1.19 12.58
CA LEU A 293 3.82 0.25 13.44
C LEU A 293 2.77 -0.51 12.65
N ASP A 294 2.76 -1.82 12.83
CA ASP A 294 1.81 -2.74 12.20
C ASP A 294 0.54 -2.93 13.01
N VAL A 295 -0.51 -3.32 12.31
CA VAL A 295 -1.79 -3.74 12.88
C VAL A 295 -2.03 -5.18 12.49
N GLU A 296 -1.90 -6.08 13.47
CA GLU A 296 -2.08 -7.51 13.26
C GLU A 296 -3.55 -7.86 13.02
N ALA A 297 -3.85 -8.60 11.96
CA ALA A 297 -5.18 -9.12 11.65
C ALA A 297 -5.07 -10.35 10.74
N ASP A 298 -6.13 -11.18 10.69
CA ASP A 298 -6.17 -12.31 9.76
C ASP A 298 -6.28 -11.80 8.31
N GLU A 299 -5.36 -12.25 7.45
CA GLU A 299 -5.23 -11.80 6.05
C GLU A 299 -6.45 -12.10 5.18
N ASP A 300 -7.18 -13.18 5.49
CA ASP A 300 -8.43 -13.53 4.81
C ASP A 300 -9.49 -12.41 4.90
N LEU A 301 -9.35 -11.45 5.83
CA LEU A 301 -10.22 -10.27 5.89
C LEU A 301 -10.00 -9.31 4.71
N PHE A 302 -8.82 -9.35 4.10
CA PHE A 302 -8.33 -8.35 3.15
C PHE A 302 -8.26 -8.84 1.70
N VAL A 303 -8.90 -9.97 1.40
CA VAL A 303 -9.03 -10.50 0.04
C VAL A 303 -9.74 -9.45 -0.84
N PRO A 304 -9.13 -9.00 -1.95
CA PRO A 304 -9.76 -8.07 -2.87
C PRO A 304 -10.92 -8.73 -3.62
N GLY A 305 -11.75 -7.94 -4.31
CA GLY A 305 -12.92 -8.47 -5.03
C GLY A 305 -12.55 -9.52 -6.11
N PHE A 306 -11.37 -9.38 -6.71
CA PHE A 306 -10.76 -10.38 -7.60
C PHE A 306 -9.35 -10.69 -7.11
N GLU A 307 -9.06 -11.96 -6.88
CA GLU A 307 -7.77 -12.38 -6.35
C GLU A 307 -7.20 -13.59 -7.09
N TYR A 308 -5.87 -13.76 -7.02
CA TYR A 308 -5.13 -14.82 -7.68
C TYR A 308 -5.70 -16.21 -7.41
N HIS A 309 -5.99 -16.92 -8.50
CA HIS A 309 -6.51 -18.27 -8.54
C HIS A 309 -6.15 -18.92 -9.90
N TYR A 310 -5.09 -19.71 -9.93
CA TYR A 310 -4.54 -20.32 -11.15
C TYR A 310 -3.93 -21.70 -10.87
N LEU A 311 -3.60 -22.44 -11.93
CA LEU A 311 -2.81 -23.68 -11.82
C LEU A 311 -1.32 -23.30 -11.84
N ASP A 312 -0.63 -23.60 -10.75
CA ASP A 312 0.80 -23.39 -10.62
C ASP A 312 1.57 -24.46 -11.40
N HIS A 313 2.03 -24.07 -12.58
CA HIS A 313 2.77 -24.93 -13.50
C HIS A 313 4.25 -25.10 -13.13
N ASP A 314 4.73 -24.39 -12.10
CA ASP A 314 6.11 -24.55 -11.59
C ASP A 314 6.23 -25.78 -10.66
N THR A 315 5.10 -26.42 -10.36
CA THR A 315 5.01 -27.70 -9.64
C THR A 315 4.66 -28.84 -10.59
N ASP A 316 5.27 -30.02 -10.40
CA ASP A 316 4.92 -31.24 -11.16
C ASP A 316 4.40 -32.34 -10.20
N PRO A 317 3.11 -32.72 -10.27
CA PRO A 317 2.09 -32.20 -11.18
C PRO A 317 1.65 -30.77 -10.82
N PRO A 318 1.11 -29.98 -11.78
CA PRO A 318 0.61 -28.64 -11.51
C PRO A 318 -0.40 -28.63 -10.37
N THR A 319 -0.21 -27.73 -9.42
CA THR A 319 -1.05 -27.63 -8.22
C THR A 319 -1.95 -26.38 -8.28
N PRO A 320 -3.20 -26.45 -7.80
CA PRO A 320 -4.05 -25.27 -7.75
C PRO A 320 -3.51 -24.29 -6.70
N PHE A 321 -3.17 -23.08 -7.13
CA PHE A 321 -2.84 -21.96 -6.27
C PHE A 321 -4.07 -21.07 -6.07
N SER A 322 -4.33 -20.65 -4.83
CA SER A 322 -5.35 -19.65 -4.55
C SER A 322 -5.01 -18.84 -3.32
N GLN A 323 -5.20 -17.53 -3.44
CA GLN A 323 -5.23 -16.60 -2.31
C GLN A 323 -6.67 -16.32 -1.82
N ILE A 324 -7.67 -16.96 -2.42
CA ILE A 324 -9.04 -16.95 -1.94
C ILE A 324 -9.22 -18.14 -0.99
N PRO A 325 -9.86 -17.96 0.19
CA PRO A 325 -10.15 -19.07 1.09
C PRO A 325 -10.81 -20.25 0.38
N GLU A 326 -10.35 -21.46 0.69
CA GLU A 326 -10.73 -22.70 0.02
C GLU A 326 -12.26 -22.87 -0.05
N GLY A 327 -12.77 -23.20 -1.24
CA GLY A 327 -14.20 -23.38 -1.50
C GLY A 327 -14.98 -22.09 -1.78
N PHE A 328 -14.33 -20.92 -1.75
CA PHE A 328 -14.99 -19.64 -2.02
C PHE A 328 -14.63 -18.98 -3.35
N ALA A 329 -13.66 -19.50 -4.10
CA ALA A 329 -13.36 -19.01 -5.44
C ALA A 329 -14.61 -19.09 -6.34
N GLY A 330 -14.93 -17.98 -6.98
CA GLY A 330 -15.98 -17.85 -7.99
C GLY A 330 -15.45 -18.06 -9.41
N PRO A 331 -16.20 -17.60 -10.43
CA PRO A 331 -15.73 -17.61 -11.81
C PRO A 331 -14.43 -16.81 -11.99
N THR A 332 -13.61 -17.21 -12.96
CA THR A 332 -12.43 -16.44 -13.37
C THR A 332 -12.83 -15.09 -13.97
N HIS A 333 -11.94 -14.11 -13.85
CA HIS A 333 -12.17 -12.79 -14.40
C HIS A 333 -12.12 -12.83 -15.94
N PRO A 334 -13.07 -12.21 -16.66
CA PRO A 334 -13.15 -12.34 -18.12
C PRO A 334 -11.93 -11.83 -18.90
N SER A 335 -11.14 -10.94 -18.30
CA SER A 335 -9.94 -10.36 -18.93
C SER A 335 -8.64 -10.70 -18.21
N ASP A 336 -8.68 -11.56 -17.19
CA ASP A 336 -7.51 -11.95 -16.41
C ASP A 336 -7.75 -13.38 -15.89
N ALA A 337 -7.17 -14.35 -16.59
CA ALA A 337 -7.42 -15.77 -16.33
C ALA A 337 -6.84 -16.23 -14.98
N ASP A 338 -5.87 -15.50 -14.45
CA ASP A 338 -5.18 -15.85 -13.20
C ASP A 338 -5.91 -15.33 -11.97
N ARG A 339 -7.08 -14.68 -12.13
CA ARG A 339 -7.89 -14.12 -11.04
C ARG A 339 -9.29 -14.71 -11.03
N ALA A 340 -9.83 -14.92 -9.83
CA ALA A 340 -11.21 -15.35 -9.62
C ALA A 340 -12.00 -14.39 -8.71
N ASP A 341 -13.32 -14.40 -8.87
CA ASP A 341 -14.25 -13.61 -8.05
C ASP A 341 -14.27 -14.11 -6.59
N ALA A 342 -13.90 -13.24 -5.65
CA ALA A 342 -13.92 -13.54 -4.21
C ALA A 342 -15.26 -13.18 -3.53
N SER A 343 -16.27 -12.75 -4.30
CA SER A 343 -17.55 -12.26 -3.76
C SER A 343 -18.26 -13.25 -2.83
N ARG A 344 -18.11 -14.57 -3.04
CA ARG A 344 -18.71 -15.61 -2.17
C ARG A 344 -18.16 -15.56 -0.75
N TRP A 345 -16.87 -15.25 -0.58
CA TRP A 345 -16.23 -15.04 0.71
C TRP A 345 -16.65 -13.69 1.29
N LEU A 346 -16.42 -12.62 0.55
CA LEU A 346 -16.62 -11.24 0.99
C LEU A 346 -18.06 -10.94 1.42
N ASN A 347 -19.05 -11.45 0.68
CA ASN A 347 -20.46 -11.21 0.97
C ASN A 347 -20.96 -11.89 2.24
N ARG A 348 -20.18 -12.82 2.82
CA ARG A 348 -20.53 -13.49 4.08
C ARG A 348 -19.84 -12.85 5.28
N ILE A 349 -18.84 -12.00 5.08
CA ILE A 349 -18.17 -11.26 6.16
C ILE A 349 -19.14 -10.26 6.81
N PRO A 350 -19.40 -10.34 8.13
CA PRO A 350 -20.41 -9.52 8.80
C PRO A 350 -20.21 -8.01 8.64
N VAL A 351 -18.96 -7.54 8.75
CA VAL A 351 -18.66 -6.11 8.66
C VAL A 351 -18.84 -5.56 7.24
N ILE A 352 -18.50 -6.34 6.21
CA ILE A 352 -18.74 -5.99 4.79
C ILE A 352 -20.25 -5.90 4.53
N ARG A 353 -21.05 -6.86 5.03
CA ARG A 353 -22.52 -6.81 4.91
C ARG A 353 -23.12 -5.60 5.62
N LYS A 354 -22.62 -5.24 6.81
CA LYS A 354 -23.06 -4.06 7.56
C LYS A 354 -22.73 -2.78 6.78
N PHE A 355 -21.52 -2.69 6.24
CA PHE A 355 -21.07 -1.55 5.45
C PHE A 355 -21.88 -1.39 4.15
N ARG A 356 -22.11 -2.47 3.39
CA ARG A 356 -22.96 -2.44 2.17
C ARG A 356 -24.34 -1.86 2.43
N ARG A 357 -25.00 -2.29 3.52
CA ARG A 357 -26.31 -1.77 3.92
C ARG A 357 -26.24 -0.27 4.25
N ARG A 358 -25.19 0.16 4.96
CA ARG A 358 -24.99 1.55 5.36
C ARG A 358 -24.80 2.48 4.16
N ILE A 359 -24.02 2.09 3.16
CA ILE A 359 -23.80 2.96 1.99
C ILE A 359 -25.01 2.97 1.05
N ALA A 360 -25.73 1.84 0.91
CA ALA A 360 -26.96 1.78 0.12
C ALA A 360 -28.06 2.67 0.71
N SER A 361 -28.20 2.72 2.04
CA SER A 361 -29.20 3.58 2.68
C SER A 361 -28.89 5.07 2.53
N THR A 362 -27.61 5.45 2.45
CA THR A 362 -27.21 6.86 2.27
C THR A 362 -27.48 7.33 0.84
N SER A 363 -27.25 6.48 -0.16
CA SER A 363 -27.54 6.81 -1.56
C SER A 363 -29.04 7.00 -1.80
N ALA A 364 -29.91 6.22 -1.14
CA ALA A 364 -31.37 6.34 -1.27
C ALA A 364 -31.97 7.60 -0.61
N THR A 365 -31.24 8.29 0.27
CA THR A 365 -31.66 9.55 0.90
C THR A 365 -31.07 10.80 0.24
N SER A 366 -30.26 10.62 -0.81
CA SER A 366 -29.59 11.70 -1.54
C SER A 366 -30.22 11.98 -2.92
N GLU A 367 -31.27 11.23 -3.26
CA GLU A 367 -32.22 11.46 -4.35
C GLU A 367 -33.54 11.97 -3.74
#